data_AF-A0A926ZE86-F1
#
_entry.id   AF-A0A926ZE86-F1
#
_cell.length_a   1.000
_cell.length_b   1.000
_cell.length_c   1.000
_cell.angle_alpha   90.00
_cell.angle_beta   90.00
_cell.angle_gamma   90.00
#
_symmetry.space_group_name_H-M   'P 1'
#
loop_
_entity.id
_entity.type
_entity.pdbx_description
1 polymer ?
#
loop_
_entity_poly.entity_id
_entity_poly.type
_entity_poly.pdbx_seq_one_letter_code
_entity_poly.pdbx_strand_id
1 'polypeptide(L)'
;MVLCDSVGSNGHRVRNWKQQLQLLADCYQIEVMVCHYPSSASKWNPIGHRLFSFISMNWAGQPLRSLNQMMAWIRGTTTLTGLWVKASQLKGKYPTRVKVSDEQMAPLNLTPRKICRLSMDL
;
A
#
# COMPACT_ATOMS: atom_id res chain seq x y z
N MET A 1 -3.19 0.31 12.49
CA MET A 1 -2.62 -0.93 11.94
C MET A 1 -2.72 -0.89 10.42
N VAL A 2 -1.73 -1.42 9.70
CA VAL A 2 -1.69 -1.54 8.23
C VAL A 2 -1.36 -2.98 7.84
N LEU A 3 -2.13 -3.56 6.92
CA LEU A 3 -1.89 -4.89 6.36
C LEU A 3 -1.18 -4.76 5.01
N CYS A 4 -0.07 -5.47 4.82
CA CYS A 4 0.77 -5.33 3.62
C CYS A 4 1.26 -6.67 3.08
N ASP A 5 1.34 -6.80 1.76
CA ASP A 5 1.76 -8.02 1.08
C ASP A 5 3.27 -8.36 1.24
N SER A 6 4.05 -7.45 1.82
CA SER A 6 5.51 -7.58 2.04
C SER A 6 6.34 -7.73 0.75
N VAL A 7 5.90 -7.11 -0.35
CA VAL A 7 6.55 -7.19 -1.67
C VAL A 7 6.94 -5.81 -2.18
N GLY A 8 8.05 -5.74 -2.93
CA GLY A 8 8.50 -4.49 -3.52
C GLY A 8 8.86 -3.45 -2.47
N SER A 9 8.33 -2.23 -2.63
CA SER A 9 8.69 -1.08 -1.80
C SER A 9 8.20 -1.16 -0.36
N ASN A 10 7.22 -2.00 -0.03
CA ASN A 10 6.71 -2.16 1.34
C ASN A 10 7.22 -3.44 2.03
N GLY A 11 8.27 -4.07 1.51
CA GLY A 11 8.81 -5.30 2.08
C GLY A 11 9.38 -5.13 3.50
N HIS A 12 9.25 -6.16 4.35
CA HIS A 12 9.72 -6.12 5.74
C HIS A 12 11.24 -5.89 5.92
N ARG A 13 12.04 -6.15 4.87
CA ARG A 13 13.50 -5.90 4.84
C ARG A 13 13.88 -4.53 4.29
N VAL A 14 12.92 -3.80 3.70
CA VAL A 14 13.18 -2.52 3.04
C VAL A 14 13.39 -1.44 4.10
N ARG A 15 14.62 -0.93 4.21
CA ARG A 15 14.96 0.10 5.20
C ARG A 15 14.28 1.44 4.91
N ASN A 16 14.25 1.85 3.64
CA ASN A 16 13.56 3.08 3.22
C ASN A 16 12.07 3.06 3.59
N TRP A 17 11.41 1.90 3.49
CA TRP A 17 10.03 1.74 3.93
C TRP A 17 9.85 2.07 5.42
N LYS A 18 10.71 1.49 6.27
CA LYS A 18 10.68 1.72 7.72
C LYS A 18 10.97 3.18 8.06
N GLN A 19 11.96 3.78 7.42
CA GLN A 19 12.30 5.19 7.63
C GLN A 19 11.15 6.12 7.23
N GLN A 20 10.55 5.93 6.05
CA GLN A 20 9.43 6.75 5.59
C GLN A 20 8.18 6.57 6.46
N LEU A 21 7.94 5.34 6.96
CA LEU A 21 6.86 5.09 7.93
C LEU A 21 7.10 5.80 9.26
N GLN A 22 8.33 5.79 9.78
CA GLN A 22 8.67 6.53 11.01
C GLN A 22 8.43 8.03 10.81
N LEU A 23 8.92 8.60 9.70
CA LEU A 23 8.69 10.02 9.39
C LEU A 23 7.21 10.38 9.31
N LEU A 24 6.39 9.50 8.73
CA LEU A 24 4.94 9.66 8.69
C LEU A 24 4.35 9.57 10.11
N ALA A 25 4.73 8.57 10.88
CA ALA A 25 4.28 8.37 12.26
C ALA A 25 4.62 9.57 13.15
N ASP A 26 5.83 10.12 13.04
CA ASP A 26 6.29 11.31 13.76
C ASP A 26 5.51 12.55 13.31
N CYS A 27 5.31 12.74 12.01
CA CYS A 27 4.57 13.88 11.47
C CYS A 27 3.14 13.93 12.01
N TYR A 28 2.47 12.79 12.10
CA TYR A 28 1.09 12.70 12.59
C TYR A 28 0.97 12.36 14.07
N GLN A 29 2.07 12.14 14.79
CA GLN A 29 2.11 11.72 16.20
C GLN A 29 1.26 10.46 16.46
N ILE A 30 1.42 9.44 15.62
CA ILE A 30 0.66 8.17 15.70
C ILE A 30 1.59 6.96 15.83
N GLU A 31 1.09 5.89 16.43
CA GLU A 31 1.73 4.57 16.36
C GLU A 31 1.21 3.79 15.14
N VAL A 32 2.13 3.28 14.32
CA VAL A 32 1.79 2.46 13.14
C VAL A 32 2.23 1.02 13.35
N MET A 33 1.29 0.13 13.60
CA MET A 33 1.52 -1.31 13.53
C MET A 33 1.44 -1.79 12.08
N VAL A 34 2.54 -2.35 11.55
CA VAL A 34 2.56 -2.98 10.22
C VAL A 34 2.51 -4.50 10.39
N CYS A 35 1.54 -5.13 9.74
CA CYS A 35 1.39 -6.57 9.71
C CYS A 35 1.52 -7.06 8.26
N HIS A 36 2.53 -7.90 8.04
CA HIS A 36 2.78 -8.48 6.74
C HIS A 36 2.01 -9.78 6.55
N TYR A 37 1.34 -9.94 5.42
CA TYR A 37 0.82 -11.24 5.00
C TYR A 37 1.99 -12.22 4.84
N PRO A 38 1.81 -13.51 5.17
CA PRO A 38 2.81 -14.54 4.88
C PRO A 38 3.16 -14.58 3.39
N SER A 39 4.34 -15.13 3.07
CA SER A 39 4.73 -15.39 1.68
C SER A 39 3.61 -16.12 0.93
N SER A 40 3.33 -15.69 -0.30
CA SER A 40 2.26 -16.25 -1.16
C SER A 40 0.83 -16.09 -0.63
N ALA A 41 0.61 -15.25 0.39
CA ALA A 41 -0.71 -14.97 0.96
C ALA A 41 -1.31 -13.62 0.49
N SER A 42 -0.68 -12.90 -0.44
CA SER A 42 -1.21 -11.63 -0.98
C SER A 42 -2.58 -11.79 -1.65
N LYS A 43 -2.91 -13.00 -2.13
CA LYS A 43 -4.26 -13.34 -2.61
C LYS A 43 -5.35 -13.15 -1.55
N TRP A 44 -5.01 -13.08 -0.27
CA TRP A 44 -5.96 -12.85 0.82
C TRP A 44 -6.09 -11.38 1.19
N ASN A 45 -5.33 -10.47 0.55
CA ASN A 45 -5.48 -9.05 0.75
C ASN A 45 -6.82 -8.58 0.16
N PRO A 46 -7.75 -8.04 0.97
CA PRO A 46 -9.08 -7.66 0.51
C PRO A 46 -9.07 -6.67 -0.65
N ILE A 47 -8.02 -5.84 -0.79
CA ILE A 47 -7.94 -4.85 -1.87
C ILE A 47 -7.94 -5.50 -3.26
N GLY A 48 -7.35 -6.69 -3.40
CA GLY A 48 -7.36 -7.45 -4.65
C GLY A 48 -8.77 -7.83 -5.09
N HIS A 49 -9.60 -8.23 -4.13
CA HIS A 49 -10.97 -8.71 -4.37
C HIS A 49 -12.04 -7.63 -4.35
N ARG A 50 -11.82 -6.56 -3.58
CA ARG A 50 -12.82 -5.51 -3.33
C ARG A 50 -12.61 -4.24 -4.13
N LEU A 51 -11.40 -4.02 -4.68
CA LEU A 51 -11.08 -2.82 -5.45
C LEU A 51 -10.48 -3.16 -6.81
N PHE A 52 -9.35 -3.87 -6.83
CA PHE A 52 -8.60 -4.09 -8.08
C PHE A 52 -9.34 -4.99 -9.08
N SER A 53 -10.11 -5.97 -8.61
CA SER A 53 -11.00 -6.79 -9.44
C SER A 53 -12.00 -5.93 -10.22
N PHE A 54 -12.68 -4.99 -9.56
CA PHE A 54 -13.69 -4.13 -10.17
C PHE A 54 -13.07 -3.10 -11.12
N ILE A 55 -11.90 -2.54 -10.79
CA ILE A 55 -11.15 -1.70 -11.74
C ILE A 55 -10.80 -2.51 -12.99
N SER A 56 -10.35 -3.76 -12.80
CA SER A 56 -9.98 -4.66 -13.89
C SER A 56 -11.15 -5.02 -14.80
N MET A 57 -12.33 -5.26 -14.22
CA MET A 57 -13.57 -5.47 -14.98
C MET A 57 -13.99 -4.21 -15.72
N ASN A 58 -13.88 -3.02 -15.10
CA ASN A 58 -14.37 -1.77 -15.69
C ASN A 58 -13.65 -1.39 -16.98
N TRP A 59 -12.32 -1.60 -17.04
CA TRP A 59 -11.54 -1.29 -18.24
C TRP A 59 -11.19 -2.51 -19.10
N ALA A 60 -11.87 -3.64 -18.88
CA ALA A 60 -11.61 -4.86 -19.65
C ALA A 60 -11.84 -4.59 -21.14
N GLY A 61 -10.86 -4.97 -21.98
CA GLY A 61 -10.90 -4.72 -23.43
C GLY A 61 -10.64 -3.28 -23.84
N GLN A 62 -10.35 -2.36 -22.92
CA GLN A 62 -10.08 -0.96 -23.23
C GLN A 62 -8.58 -0.74 -23.50
N PRO A 63 -8.21 -0.11 -24.62
CA PRO A 63 -6.80 0.20 -24.88
C PRO A 63 -6.35 1.36 -23.98
N LEU A 64 -5.57 1.06 -22.94
CA LEU A 64 -5.07 2.02 -21.94
C LEU A 64 -3.87 2.84 -22.47
N ARG A 65 -4.10 3.71 -23.47
CA ARG A 65 -3.03 4.39 -24.23
C ARG A 65 -2.52 5.69 -23.61
N SER A 66 -3.20 6.20 -22.58
CA SER A 66 -2.75 7.40 -21.87
C SER A 66 -3.08 7.32 -20.39
N LEU A 67 -2.33 8.07 -19.58
CA LEU A 67 -2.62 8.19 -18.16
C LEU A 67 -4.02 8.78 -17.92
N ASN A 68 -4.43 9.77 -18.71
CA ASN A 68 -5.77 10.36 -18.59
C ASN A 68 -6.86 9.31 -18.82
N GLN A 69 -6.68 8.43 -19.81
CA GLN A 69 -7.62 7.34 -20.09
C GLN A 69 -7.64 6.31 -18.96
N MET A 70 -6.47 5.88 -18.47
CA MET A 70 -6.38 4.99 -17.30
C MET A 70 -7.09 5.59 -16.09
N MET A 71 -6.85 6.87 -15.81
CA MET A 71 -7.45 7.59 -14.68
C MET A 71 -8.96 7.73 -14.82
N ALA A 72 -9.47 8.00 -16.03
CA ALA A 72 -10.90 8.06 -16.30
C ALA A 72 -11.56 6.70 -16.01
N TRP A 73 -10.96 5.61 -16.48
CA TRP A 73 -11.46 4.26 -16.21
C TRP A 73 -11.43 3.89 -14.74
N ILE A 74 -10.34 4.20 -14.01
CA ILE A 74 -10.27 3.93 -12.57
C ILE A 74 -11.36 4.71 -11.84
N ARG A 75 -11.54 6.00 -12.15
CA ARG A 75 -12.56 6.86 -11.50
C ARG A 75 -13.99 6.44 -11.85
N GLY A 76 -14.19 5.89 -13.05
CA GLY A 76 -15.48 5.39 -13.50
C GLY A 76 -15.91 4.07 -12.86
N THR A 77 -15.05 3.43 -12.06
CA THR A 77 -15.39 2.17 -11.40
C THR A 77 -16.44 2.39 -10.31
N THR A 78 -17.61 1.77 -10.50
CA THR A 78 -18.71 1.71 -9.54
C THR A 78 -19.31 0.31 -9.45
N THR A 79 -19.96 -0.03 -8.33
CA THR A 79 -20.71 -1.30 -8.17
C THR A 79 -22.12 -1.06 -7.67
N LEU A 80 -23.02 -2.02 -7.89
CA LEU A 80 -24.38 -2.01 -7.34
C LEU A 80 -24.41 -1.94 -5.80
N THR A 81 -23.35 -2.44 -5.16
CA THR A 81 -23.17 -2.43 -3.70
C THR A 81 -22.55 -1.13 -3.17
N GLY A 82 -22.32 -0.14 -4.04
CA GLY A 82 -21.90 1.21 -3.63
C GLY A 82 -20.39 1.47 -3.60
N LEU A 83 -19.55 0.59 -4.19
CA LEU A 83 -18.15 0.96 -4.42
C LEU A 83 -18.10 2.15 -5.37
N TRP A 84 -17.28 3.15 -5.06
CA TRP A 84 -16.89 4.21 -5.99
C TRP A 84 -15.42 4.54 -5.74
N VAL A 85 -14.68 4.87 -6.81
CA VAL A 85 -13.22 4.95 -6.74
C VAL A 85 -12.74 6.38 -6.96
N LYS A 86 -11.96 6.89 -6.01
CA LYS A 86 -11.13 8.09 -6.20
C LYS A 86 -9.76 7.67 -6.70
N ALA A 87 -9.28 8.35 -7.73
CA ALA A 87 -7.90 8.24 -8.18
C ALA A 87 -7.32 9.62 -8.45
N SER A 88 -6.05 9.81 -8.07
CA SER A 88 -5.31 11.05 -8.31
C SER A 88 -3.89 10.72 -8.77
N GLN A 89 -3.38 11.50 -9.73
CA GLN A 89 -1.98 11.42 -10.11
C GLN A 89 -1.15 12.21 -9.09
N LEU A 90 -0.24 11.54 -8.39
CA LEU A 90 0.71 12.22 -7.52
C LEU A 90 1.96 12.60 -8.32
N LYS A 91 2.03 13.86 -8.74
CA LYS A 91 3.21 14.40 -9.45
C LYS A 91 4.30 14.71 -8.45
N GLY A 92 5.50 14.21 -8.70
CA GLY A 92 6.65 14.42 -7.83
C GLY A 92 7.90 13.79 -8.43
N LYS A 93 9.06 14.19 -7.91
CA LYS A 93 10.33 13.51 -8.18
C LYS A 93 10.52 12.42 -7.12
N TYR A 94 10.52 11.17 -7.55
CA TYR A 94 10.72 10.03 -6.66
C TYR A 94 12.10 9.43 -6.95
N PRO A 95 13.11 9.72 -6.12
CA PRO A 95 14.42 9.11 -6.29
C PRO A 95 14.28 7.59 -6.15
N THR A 96 14.90 6.86 -7.07
CA THR A 96 14.92 5.40 -7.04
C THR A 96 16.17 4.92 -6.33
N ARG A 97 16.14 3.68 -5.82
CA ARG A 97 17.29 3.04 -5.17
C ARG A 97 17.85 3.84 -3.99
N VAL A 98 16.98 4.55 -3.26
CA VAL A 98 17.34 5.26 -2.03
C VAL A 98 17.91 4.25 -1.03
N LYS A 99 19.16 4.45 -0.64
CA LYS A 99 19.83 3.67 0.40
C LYS A 99 19.65 4.36 1.74
N VAL A 100 19.39 3.57 2.77
CA VAL A 100 19.33 4.02 4.16
C VAL A 100 20.45 3.36 4.92
N SER A 101 21.36 4.18 5.45
CA SER A 101 22.53 3.71 6.18
C SER A 101 22.16 3.14 7.55
N ASP A 102 23.13 2.53 8.23
CA ASP A 102 22.91 2.04 9.59
C ASP A 102 22.69 3.20 10.58
N GLU A 103 23.40 4.31 10.41
CA GLU A 103 23.23 5.52 11.24
C GLU A 103 21.82 6.10 11.09
N GLN A 104 21.25 6.04 9.88
CA GLN A 104 19.87 6.49 9.64
C GLN A 104 18.81 5.50 10.16
N MET A 105 19.16 4.22 10.32
CA MET A 105 18.28 3.20 10.89
C MET A 105 18.29 3.19 12.41
N ALA A 106 19.42 3.51 13.03
CA ALA A 106 19.61 3.47 14.48
C ALA A 106 18.59 4.26 15.31
N PRO A 107 18.15 5.48 14.91
CA PRO A 107 17.20 6.25 15.72
C PRO A 107 15.73 5.86 15.49
N LEU A 108 15.42 4.92 14.58
CA LEU A 108 14.03 4.56 14.31
C LEU A 108 13.43 3.79 15.49
N ASN A 109 12.23 4.19 15.92
CA ASN A 109 11.54 3.58 17.05
C ASN A 109 10.74 2.34 16.59
N LEU A 110 11.45 1.25 16.32
CA LEU A 110 10.87 0.02 15.77
C LEU A 110 10.83 -1.09 16.81
N THR A 111 9.64 -1.64 17.06
CA THR A 111 9.46 -2.82 17.91
C THR A 111 9.04 -4.03 17.08
N PRO A 112 9.91 -5.04 16.88
CA PRO A 112 9.53 -6.27 16.18
C PRO A 112 8.52 -7.07 17.00
N ARG A 113 7.45 -7.54 16.33
CA ARG A 113 6.48 -8.47 16.93
C ARG A 113 6.53 -9.81 16.20
N LYS A 114 6.54 -10.91 16.96
CA LYS A 114 6.55 -12.27 16.39
C LYS A 114 5.22 -12.65 15.74
N ILE A 115 4.10 -12.17 16.31
CA ILE A 115 2.75 -12.51 15.88
C ILE A 115 1.94 -11.22 15.85
N CYS A 116 1.29 -10.96 14.71
CA CYS A 116 0.22 -9.97 14.62
C CYS A 116 -1.09 -10.67 14.98
N ARG A 117 -1.62 -10.41 16.17
CA ARG A 117 -2.96 -10.87 16.53
C ARG A 117 -3.96 -9.93 15.88
N LEU A 118 -4.58 -10.38 14.80
CA LEU A 118 -5.78 -9.74 14.27
C LEU A 118 -6.89 -10.09 15.26
N SER A 119 -7.27 -9.16 16.15
CA SER A 119 -8.59 -9.27 16.77
C SER A 119 -9.59 -9.05 15.64
N MET A 120 -10.23 -10.13 15.20
CA MET A 120 -11.41 -10.06 14.35
C MET A 120 -12.59 -9.63 15.23
N ASP A 121 -12.53 -8.42 15.76
CA ASP A 121 -13.72 -7.74 16.26
C ASP A 121 -14.30 -6.98 15.06
N LEU A 122 -15.06 -7.70 14.24
CA LEU A 122 -16.01 -7.18 13.26
C LEU A 122 -17.39 -7.71 13.61
#